data_AF-A0A1E9HNC9-F1
#
_entry.id   AF-A0A1E9HNC9-F1
#
_cell.length_a   1.000
_cell.length_b   1.000
_cell.length_c   1.000
_cell.angle_alpha   90.00
_cell.angle_beta   90.00
_cell.angle_gamma   90.00
#
_symmetry.space_group_name_H-M   'P 1'
#
loop_
_entity.id
_entity.type
_entity.pdbx_description
1 polymer ?
#
loop_
_entity_poly.entity_id
_entity_poly.type
_entity_poly.pdbx_seq_one_letter_code
_entity_poly.pdbx_strand_id
1 'polypeptide(L)' 'MDELHVMMKQWEAISGELAMLANAVAAADPDYWEGAAAEAFRWQLRERARACSEAGRMADEVVRAFAEHVRKAAS' A
#
# COMPACT_ATOMS: atom_id res chain seq x y z
N MET A 1 -11.04 -7.81 22.52
CA MET A 1 -10.26 -6.57 22.25
C MET A 1 -8.89 -6.89 21.67
N ASP A 2 -8.21 -7.94 22.16
CA ASP A 2 -6.85 -8.31 21.69
C ASP A 2 -6.74 -8.73 20.21
N GLU A 3 -7.60 -9.61 19.71
CA GLU A 3 -7.55 -10.08 18.31
C GLU A 3 -7.72 -8.93 17.30
N LEU A 4 -8.55 -7.97 17.65
CA LEU A 4 -8.89 -6.81 16.86
C LEU A 4 -7.73 -5.82 16.79
N HIS A 5 -7.02 -5.65 17.91
CA HIS A 5 -5.81 -4.84 18.01
C HIS A 5 -4.63 -5.49 17.25
N VAL A 6 -4.54 -6.82 17.26
CA VAL A 6 -3.57 -7.59 16.45
C VAL A 6 -3.86 -7.41 14.97
N MET A 7 -5.13 -7.53 14.56
CA MET A 7 -5.53 -7.33 13.17
C MET A 7 -5.20 -5.92 12.67
N MET A 8 -5.41 -4.87 13.48
CA MET A 8 -5.02 -3.50 13.11
C MET A 8 -3.51 -3.36 12.86
N LYS A 9 -2.67 -3.88 13.76
CA LYS A 9 -1.21 -3.84 13.59
C LYS A 9 -0.74 -4.58 12.33
N GLN A 10 -1.41 -5.67 11.97
CA GLN A 10 -1.12 -6.39 10.73
C GLN A 10 -1.44 -5.55 9.50
N TRP A 11 -2.59 -4.85 9.50
CA TRP A 11 -2.95 -3.94 8.41
C TRP A 11 -1.99 -2.76 8.29
N GLU A 12 -1.58 -2.13 9.40
CA GLU A 12 -0.57 -1.07 9.40
C GLU A 12 0.78 -1.54 8.83
N ALA A 13 1.21 -2.76 9.18
CA ALA A 13 2.45 -3.35 8.65
C ALA A 13 2.36 -3.59 7.13
N ILE A 14 1.25 -4.16 6.65
CA ILE A 14 1.01 -4.42 5.22
C ILE A 14 1.00 -3.10 4.43
N SER A 15 0.36 -2.04 4.94
CA SER A 15 0.39 -0.72 4.32
C SER A 15 1.82 -0.19 4.16
N GLY A 16 2.66 -0.34 5.19
CA GLY A 16 4.06 0.06 5.15
C GLY A 16 4.89 -0.73 4.13
N GLU A 17 4.72 -2.04 4.08
CA GLU A 17 5.41 -2.92 3.11
C GLU A 17 5.04 -2.57 1.67
N LEU A 18 3.75 -2.32 1.39
CA LEU A 18 3.26 -1.92 0.08
C LEU A 18 3.82 -0.56 -0.36
N ALA A 19 3.93 0.41 0.55
CA ALA A 19 4.54 1.70 0.27
C ALA A 19 6.04 1.58 -0.04
N MET A 20 6.77 0.77 0.73
CA MET A 20 8.18 0.48 0.48
C MET A 20 8.39 -0.18 -0.89
N LEU A 21 7.55 -1.17 -1.23
CA LEU A 21 7.62 -1.85 -2.53
C LEU A 21 7.34 -0.88 -3.68
N ALA A 22 6.33 -0.01 -3.56
CA ALA A 22 6.01 1.00 -4.57
C ALA A 22 7.19 1.95 -4.82
N ASN A 23 7.86 2.40 -3.74
CA ASN A 23 9.04 3.25 -3.84
C ASN A 23 10.24 2.54 -4.49
N ALA A 24 10.49 1.28 -4.11
CA ALA A 24 11.57 0.48 -4.70
C ALA A 24 11.33 0.23 -6.20
N VAL A 25 10.08 -0.04 -6.59
CA VAL A 25 9.64 -0.21 -7.97
C VAL A 25 9.82 1.08 -8.79
N ALA A 26 9.48 2.24 -8.21
CA ALA A 26 9.70 3.53 -8.86
C ALA A 26 11.18 3.87 -9.02
N ALA A 27 12.02 3.48 -8.05
CA ALA A 27 13.46 3.70 -8.08
C ALA A 27 14.22 2.75 -9.03
N ALA A 28 13.59 1.63 -9.42
CA ALA A 28 14.19 0.62 -10.29
C ALA A 28 14.13 0.97 -11.79
N ASP A 29 13.68 2.18 -12.16
CA ASP A 29 13.66 2.66 -13.55
C ASP A 29 15.10 2.79 -14.09
N PRO A 30 15.56 1.88 -14.98
CA PRO A 30 16.89 1.99 -15.54
C PRO A 30 16.84 3.04 -16.66
N ASP A 31 17.41 4.20 -16.39
CA ASP A 31 17.61 5.31 -17.32
C ASP A 31 18.43 4.92 -18.56
N TYR A 32 19.15 3.80 -18.50
CA TYR A 32 19.93 3.24 -19.61
C TYR A 32 19.19 2.20 -20.47
N TRP A 33 17.95 1.83 -20.13
CA TRP A 33 17.18 0.84 -20.90
C TRP A 33 16.21 1.54 -21.86
N GLU A 34 16.39 1.34 -23.16
CA GLU A 34 15.58 1.96 -24.22
C GLU A 34 14.76 0.95 -25.03
N GLY A 35 13.77 1.48 -25.76
CA GLY A 35 12.91 0.72 -26.68
C GLY A 35 11.57 0.27 -26.08
N ALA A 36 10.70 -0.27 -26.94
CA ALA A 36 9.32 -0.60 -26.59
C ALA A 36 9.20 -1.60 -25.42
N ALA A 37 10.16 -2.51 -25.27
CA ALA A 37 10.21 -3.44 -24.14
C ALA A 37 10.48 -2.72 -22.81
N ALA A 38 11.38 -1.72 -22.81
CA ALA A 38 11.68 -0.92 -21.63
C ALA A 38 10.47 -0.03 -21.25
N GLU A 39 9.78 0.54 -22.24
CA GLU A 39 8.55 1.32 -22.01
C GLU A 39 7.42 0.46 -21.43
N ALA A 40 7.21 -0.75 -21.96
CA ALA A 40 6.22 -1.69 -21.45
C ALA A 40 6.54 -2.11 -20.00
N PHE A 41 7.82 -2.35 -19.69
CA PHE A 41 8.27 -2.67 -18.34
C PHE A 41 8.04 -1.50 -17.37
N ARG A 42 8.43 -0.27 -17.74
CA ARG A 42 8.16 0.95 -16.96
C ARG A 42 6.66 1.17 -16.72
N TRP A 43 5.82 0.90 -17.73
CA TRP A 43 4.37 0.98 -17.57
C TRP A 43 3.86 -0.03 -16.53
N GLN A 44 4.30 -1.29 -16.59
CA GLN A 44 3.93 -2.31 -15.61
C GLN A 44 4.40 -1.96 -14.18
N LEU A 45 5.61 -1.40 -14.03
CA LEU A 45 6.11 -0.92 -12.74
C LEU A 45 5.19 0.17 -12.15
N ARG A 46 4.81 1.16 -12.97
CA ARG A 46 3.91 2.24 -12.54
C ARG A 46 2.53 1.73 -12.13
N GLU A 47 1.94 0.82 -12.90
CA GLU A 47 0.63 0.25 -12.56
C GLU A 47 0.68 -0.56 -11.25
N ARG A 48 1.77 -1.31 -11.01
CA ARG A 48 1.96 -2.03 -9.74
C ARG A 48 2.13 -1.07 -8.57
N ALA A 49 2.91 0.00 -8.72
CA ALA A 49 3.07 1.01 -7.68
C ALA A 49 1.74 1.70 -7.33
N ARG A 50 0.92 1.99 -8.35
CA ARG A 50 -0.43 2.53 -8.17
C ARG A 50 -1.34 1.58 -7.40
N ALA A 51 -1.37 0.29 -7.79
CA ALA A 51 -2.16 -0.72 -7.11
C ALA A 51 -1.77 -0.90 -5.64
N CYS A 52 -0.46 -0.88 -5.34
CA CYS A 52 0.05 -0.95 -3.96
C CYS A 52 -0.38 0.27 -3.14
N SER A 53 -0.31 1.48 -3.73
CA SER A 53 -0.74 2.72 -3.08
C SER A 53 -2.25 2.73 -2.79
N GLU A 54 -3.05 2.24 -3.73
CA GLU A 54 -4.50 2.15 -3.56
C GLU A 54 -4.88 1.14 -2.48
N ALA A 55 -4.24 -0.03 -2.45
CA ALA A 55 -4.42 -1.02 -1.40
C ALA A 55 -4.06 -0.47 -0.01
N GLY A 56 -2.95 0.29 0.10
CA GLY A 56 -2.57 0.97 1.34
C GLY A 56 -3.63 1.99 1.80
N ARG A 57 -4.17 2.80 0.87
CA ARG A 57 -5.27 3.74 1.19
C ARG A 57 -6.51 3.01 1.72
N MET A 58 -6.90 1.89 1.10
CA MET A 58 -8.05 1.10 1.54
C MET A 58 -7.83 0.52 2.94
N ALA A 59 -6.63 0.02 3.23
CA ALA A 59 -6.27 -0.45 4.56
C ALA A 59 -6.38 0.67 5.62
N ASP A 60 -5.89 1.87 5.31
CA ASP A 60 -6.02 3.04 6.19
C ASP A 60 -7.48 3.43 6.45
N GLU A 61 -8.35 3.32 5.42
CA GLU A 61 -9.78 3.57 5.57
C GLU A 61 -10.44 2.56 6.51
N VAL A 62 -10.08 1.28 6.41
CA VAL A 62 -10.55 0.23 7.33
C VAL A 62 -10.11 0.53 8.76
N VAL A 63 -8.84 0.89 8.97
CA VAL A 63 -8.29 1.25 10.29
C VAL A 63 -9.03 2.45 10.89
N ARG A 64 -9.30 3.50 10.11
CA ARG A 64 -10.02 4.70 10.56
C ARG A 64 -11.48 4.41 10.89
N ALA A 65 -12.19 3.72 10.02
CA ALA A 65 -13.59 3.34 10.23
C ALA A 65 -13.74 2.50 11.50
N PHE A 66 -12.79 1.60 11.71
CA PHE A 66 -12.74 0.77 12.90
C PHE A 66 -12.47 1.57 14.19
N ALA A 67 -11.46 2.44 14.20
CA ALA A 67 -11.14 3.30 15.34
C ALA A 67 -12.34 4.19 15.72
N GLU A 68 -13.08 4.70 14.73
CA GLU A 68 -14.30 5.45 14.96
C GLU A 68 -15.42 4.59 15.56
N HIS A 69 -15.58 3.34 15.10
CA HIS A 69 -16.56 2.41 15.67
C HIS A 69 -16.26 2.12 17.16
N VAL A 70 -15.01 1.84 17.51
CA VAL A 70 -14.60 1.61 18.91
C VAL A 70 -14.92 2.83 19.78
N ARG A 71 -14.59 4.04 19.31
CA ARG A 71 -14.89 5.28 20.02
C ARG A 71 -16.38 5.44 20.30
N LYS A 72 -17.23 5.16 19.31
CA LYS A 72 -18.69 5.23 19.46
C LYS A 72 -19.23 4.17 20.42
N ALA A 73 -18.67 2.96 20.41
CA ALA A 73 -19.10 1.89 21.32
C ALA A 73 -18.68 2.12 22.78
N ALA A 74 -17.65 2.95 23.02
CA ALA A 74 -17.19 3.33 24.35
C ALA A 74 -17.85 4.60 24.90
N SER A 75 -18.74 5.24 24.13
CA SER A 75 -19.50 6.45 24.50
C SER A 75 -20.92 6.07 24.94
#